data_AF-A0A517I268-F1
#
_entry.id   AF-A0A517I268-F1
#
_cell.length_a   1.000
_cell.length_b   1.000
_cell.length_c   1.000
_cell.angle_alpha   90.00
_cell.angle_beta   90.00
_cell.angle_gamma   90.00
#
_symmetry.space_group_name_H-M   'P 1'
#
loop_
_entity.id
_entity.type
_entity.pdbx_description
1 polymer ?
#
loop_
_entity_poly.entity_id
_entity_poly.type
_entity_poly.pdbx_seq_one_letter_code
_entity_poly.pdbx_strand_id
1 'polypeptide(L)'
;MKKRNKIALVSLLAIVGVFLFFIVMNKTVQTEYESLNETDKQMLAELSTIYQHFDQSPDQLWNEEYDFRTIPLLLVHTDKDRGFFRKEAFAVNVKQFENSMFATEIKVPESFGLPKVYRVSRFDPSTISAWMPFNFATLEMDGTEAMYFKYHPKMFSDPELYFDFSSFLLHESFHIFKQKNWTYDADGAEFIDNYPVAEENYALMGLEFKLLDQAMAVNDTETIKQHLRDWAIVRSYRYQKWPQLVGETKTEAIEGSARYIEYRYSELTGGKLTVLATKEEPFHVTFMHAFDVIANGQVSPGYLVRSIRYETGSALELLMDKAAIPWKAAIEDHPQKPGQTPYEIVKAYFNIQDRASVEKEIERIKSKYGYEALLEQGAKIANLNKEEQ
;
A
#
# COMPACT_ATOMS: atom_id res chain seq x y z
N MET A 1 2.36 27.53 -54.22
CA MET A 1 2.42 26.32 -53.36
C MET A 1 1.82 25.12 -54.09
N LYS A 2 2.57 24.02 -54.19
CA LYS A 2 2.06 22.74 -54.73
C LYS A 2 0.84 22.27 -53.89
N LYS A 3 -0.13 21.58 -54.49
CA LYS A 3 -1.37 21.10 -53.83
C LYS A 3 -1.09 20.37 -52.50
N ARG A 4 -0.03 19.55 -52.44
CA ARG A 4 0.43 18.88 -51.21
C ARG A 4 0.84 19.85 -50.09
N ASN A 5 1.50 20.96 -50.41
CA ASN A 5 1.90 21.96 -49.40
C ASN A 5 0.68 22.71 -48.85
N LYS A 6 -0.36 22.94 -49.68
CA LYS A 6 -1.62 23.55 -49.21
C LYS A 6 -2.37 22.61 -48.26
N ILE A 7 -2.45 21.33 -48.60
CA ILE A 7 -3.06 20.31 -47.74
C ILE A 7 -2.31 20.21 -46.40
N ALA A 8 -0.98 20.11 -46.44
CA ALA A 8 -0.15 20.05 -45.23
C ALA A 8 -0.33 21.30 -44.33
N LEU A 9 -0.38 22.50 -44.93
CA LEU A 9 -0.60 23.73 -44.17
C LEU A 9 -2.00 23.80 -43.54
N VAL A 10 -3.04 23.39 -44.28
CA VAL A 10 -4.42 23.34 -43.76
C VAL A 10 -4.52 22.33 -42.61
N SER A 11 -3.90 21.16 -42.73
CA SER A 11 -3.82 20.17 -41.65
C SER A 11 -3.10 20.71 -40.42
N LEU A 12 -1.97 21.40 -40.60
CA LEU A 12 -1.23 22.00 -39.49
C LEU A 12 -2.06 23.08 -38.77
N LEU A 13 -2.71 23.96 -39.52
CA LEU A 13 -3.58 25.00 -38.95
C LEU A 13 -4.78 24.40 -38.21
N ALA A 14 -5.38 23.32 -38.73
CA ALA A 14 -6.44 22.61 -38.04
C ALA A 14 -5.96 22.00 -36.72
N ILE A 15 -4.78 21.37 -36.71
CA ILE A 15 -4.18 20.81 -35.50
C ILE A 15 -3.93 21.92 -34.48
N VAL A 16 -3.27 23.02 -34.86
CA VAL A 16 -3.03 24.17 -33.97
C VAL A 16 -4.33 24.76 -33.45
N GLY A 17 -5.35 24.88 -34.30
CA GLY A 17 -6.69 25.34 -33.90
C GLY A 17 -7.33 24.44 -32.84
N VAL A 18 -7.19 23.12 -32.96
CA VAL A 18 -7.66 22.15 -31.95
C VAL A 18 -6.90 22.33 -30.64
N PHE A 19 -5.56 22.43 -30.67
CA PHE A 19 -4.77 22.66 -29.46
C PHE A 19 -5.17 23.96 -28.74
N LEU A 20 -5.30 25.06 -29.48
CA LEU A 20 -5.72 26.35 -28.94
C LEU A 20 -7.14 26.28 -28.36
N PHE A 21 -8.07 25.62 -29.06
CA PHE A 21 -9.42 25.40 -28.55
C PHE A 21 -9.42 24.72 -27.18
N PHE A 22 -8.65 23.64 -27.02
CA PHE A 22 -8.59 22.93 -25.74
C PHE A 22 -7.87 23.72 -24.64
N ILE A 23 -6.85 24.52 -24.97
CA ILE A 23 -6.22 25.44 -24.02
C ILE A 23 -7.23 26.48 -23.52
N VAL A 24 -7.98 27.10 -24.44
CA VAL A 24 -9.02 28.08 -24.09
C VAL A 24 -10.11 27.43 -23.24
N MET A 25 -10.61 26.26 -23.64
CA MET A 25 -11.60 25.50 -22.88
C MET A 25 -11.10 25.19 -21.46
N ASN A 26 -9.83 24.79 -21.30
CA ASN A 26 -9.25 24.56 -19.97
C ASN A 26 -9.22 25.82 -19.10
N LYS A 27 -9.15 27.01 -19.71
CA LYS A 27 -9.12 28.31 -19.00
C LYS A 27 -10.50 28.85 -18.66
N THR A 28 -11.55 28.45 -19.39
CA THR A 28 -12.88 29.08 -19.28
C THR A 28 -13.99 28.17 -18.76
N VAL A 29 -13.86 26.86 -18.93
CA VAL A 29 -14.91 25.89 -18.56
C VAL A 29 -14.56 25.24 -17.24
N GLN A 30 -15.55 24.98 -16.39
CA GLN A 30 -15.38 24.18 -15.17
C GLN A 30 -14.22 24.65 -14.26
N THR A 31 -14.16 25.94 -13.94
CA THR A 31 -13.08 26.57 -13.16
C THR A 31 -13.37 26.63 -11.66
N GLU A 32 -14.51 26.09 -11.23
CA GLU A 32 -14.96 26.08 -9.83
C GLU A 32 -15.41 24.67 -9.47
N TYR A 33 -15.17 24.25 -8.22
CA TYR A 33 -15.48 22.91 -7.73
C TYR A 33 -16.90 22.45 -8.09
N GLU A 34 -17.91 23.30 -7.89
CA GLU A 34 -19.32 22.98 -8.15
C GLU A 34 -19.63 22.62 -9.61
N SER A 35 -18.80 23.10 -10.54
CA SER A 35 -18.95 22.85 -11.97
C SER A 35 -18.22 21.60 -12.46
N LEU A 36 -17.35 20.99 -11.63
CA LEU A 36 -16.67 19.74 -11.96
C LEU A 36 -17.66 18.58 -12.08
N ASN A 37 -17.25 17.49 -12.74
CA ASN A 37 -18.04 16.26 -12.71
C ASN A 37 -17.96 15.59 -11.33
N GLU A 38 -18.91 14.68 -11.07
CA GLU A 38 -19.04 14.05 -9.75
C GLU A 38 -17.79 13.24 -9.34
N THR A 39 -17.12 12.56 -10.27
CA THR A 39 -15.88 11.83 -9.97
C THR A 39 -14.77 12.77 -9.48
N ASP A 40 -14.60 13.92 -10.14
CA ASP A 40 -13.57 14.90 -9.78
C ASP A 40 -13.91 15.59 -8.45
N LYS A 41 -15.20 15.83 -8.19
CA LYS A 41 -15.67 16.33 -6.90
C LYS A 41 -15.36 15.35 -5.77
N GLN A 42 -15.71 14.08 -5.94
CA GLN A 42 -15.43 13.01 -4.98
C GLN A 42 -13.92 12.87 -4.72
N MET A 43 -13.12 12.89 -5.79
CA MET A 43 -11.66 12.85 -5.67
C MET A 43 -11.11 14.01 -4.82
N LEU A 44 -11.52 15.25 -5.09
CA LEU A 44 -11.05 16.41 -4.30
C LEU A 44 -11.57 16.39 -2.86
N ALA A 45 -12.78 15.90 -2.63
CA ALA A 45 -13.34 15.73 -1.30
C ALA A 45 -12.57 14.66 -0.49
N GLU A 46 -12.26 13.50 -1.09
CA GLU A 46 -11.45 12.48 -0.43
C GLU A 46 -10.01 12.95 -0.20
N LEU A 47 -9.40 13.65 -1.16
CA LEU A 47 -8.07 14.24 -0.97
C LEU A 47 -8.06 15.25 0.19
N SER A 48 -9.11 16.07 0.30
CA SER A 48 -9.32 16.98 1.43
C SER A 48 -9.37 16.21 2.76
N THR A 49 -10.13 15.12 2.83
CA THR A 49 -10.22 14.28 4.04
C THR A 49 -8.85 13.68 4.41
N ILE A 50 -8.10 13.18 3.42
CA ILE A 50 -6.72 12.70 3.63
C ILE A 50 -5.88 13.81 4.25
N TYR A 51 -5.90 15.01 3.66
CA TYR A 51 -5.09 16.13 4.13
C TYR A 51 -5.46 16.54 5.57
N GLN A 52 -6.75 16.56 5.91
CA GLN A 52 -7.19 16.88 7.26
C GLN A 52 -6.67 15.86 8.30
N HIS A 53 -6.68 14.56 7.98
CA HIS A 53 -6.15 13.54 8.91
C HIS A 53 -4.63 13.58 9.05
N PHE A 54 -3.88 13.89 8.00
CA PHE A 54 -2.43 14.12 8.10
C PHE A 54 -2.08 15.38 8.90
N ASP A 55 -2.93 16.42 8.87
CA ASP A 55 -2.77 17.60 9.72
C ASP A 55 -3.06 17.29 11.20
N GLN A 56 -4.17 16.60 11.47
CA GLN A 56 -4.71 16.44 12.82
C GLN A 56 -4.15 15.23 13.57
N SER A 57 -3.63 14.22 12.87
CA SER A 57 -3.24 12.94 13.46
C SER A 57 -2.02 12.29 12.79
N PRO A 58 -0.92 13.03 12.54
CA PRO A 58 0.26 12.50 11.86
C PRO A 58 0.85 11.26 12.55
N ASP A 59 0.92 11.25 13.88
CA ASP A 59 1.44 10.12 14.67
C ASP A 59 0.56 8.87 14.64
N GLN A 60 -0.72 9.03 14.32
CA GLN A 60 -1.63 7.90 14.14
C GLN A 60 -1.53 7.31 12.73
N LEU A 61 -1.07 8.08 11.74
CA LEU A 61 -0.86 7.57 10.38
C LEU A 61 0.54 7.00 10.22
N TRP A 62 1.58 7.81 10.45
CA TRP A 62 2.97 7.35 10.48
C TRP A 62 3.73 8.08 11.60
N ASN A 63 4.30 9.25 11.31
CA ASN A 63 4.94 10.16 12.25
C ASN A 63 4.95 11.58 11.66
N GLU A 64 5.36 12.57 12.44
CA GLU A 64 5.46 13.97 12.01
C GLU A 64 6.41 14.22 10.82
N GLU A 65 7.34 13.30 10.53
CA GLU A 65 8.30 13.47 9.42
C GLU A 65 7.71 13.07 8.06
N TYR A 66 6.62 12.28 8.03
CA TYR A 66 5.94 11.89 6.80
C TYR A 66 4.61 12.64 6.65
N ASP A 67 4.64 13.74 5.88
CA ASP A 67 3.46 14.58 5.62
C ASP A 67 2.97 14.45 4.16
N PHE A 68 1.94 13.62 3.95
CA PHE A 68 1.32 13.42 2.64
C PHE A 68 0.81 14.72 2.01
N ARG A 69 0.44 15.73 2.81
CA ARG A 69 -0.09 17.01 2.31
C ARG A 69 0.92 17.80 1.50
N THR A 70 2.19 17.49 1.65
CA THR A 70 3.30 18.16 0.94
C THR A 70 3.69 17.44 -0.35
N ILE A 71 3.16 16.24 -0.59
CA ILE A 71 3.51 15.41 -1.74
C ILE A 71 3.04 16.08 -3.04
N PRO A 72 3.91 16.21 -4.05
CA PRO A 72 3.54 16.67 -5.38
C PRO A 72 2.74 15.60 -6.13
N LEU A 73 1.49 15.91 -6.46
CA LEU A 73 0.54 14.98 -7.08
C LEU A 73 0.05 15.49 -8.43
N LEU A 74 -0.05 14.59 -9.40
CA LEU A 74 -0.83 14.74 -10.64
C LEU A 74 -1.93 13.67 -10.68
N LEU A 75 -3.15 14.04 -10.29
CA LEU A 75 -4.30 13.17 -10.22
C LEU A 75 -5.00 13.13 -11.58
N VAL A 76 -5.09 11.96 -12.20
CA VAL A 76 -5.48 11.77 -13.61
C VAL A 76 -6.81 11.04 -13.71
N HIS A 77 -7.85 11.72 -14.18
CA HIS A 77 -9.16 11.11 -14.38
C HIS A 77 -9.15 10.21 -15.63
N THR A 78 -9.45 8.93 -15.45
CA THR A 78 -9.73 7.96 -16.53
C THR A 78 -11.12 7.33 -16.39
N ASP A 79 -11.63 6.75 -17.50
CA ASP A 79 -12.92 6.05 -17.47
C ASP A 79 -12.90 4.74 -16.69
N LYS A 80 -11.72 4.12 -16.60
CA LYS A 80 -11.51 2.80 -16.01
C LYS A 80 -10.07 2.62 -15.57
N ASP A 81 -9.84 1.54 -14.85
CA ASP A 81 -8.52 1.02 -14.48
C ASP A 81 -7.58 0.97 -15.70
N ARG A 82 -6.35 1.46 -15.51
CA ARG A 82 -5.29 1.52 -16.53
C ARG A 82 -5.71 2.19 -17.84
N GLY A 83 -6.66 3.13 -17.79
CA GLY A 83 -7.19 3.81 -18.97
C GLY A 83 -6.13 4.61 -19.73
N PHE A 84 -6.12 4.49 -21.06
CA PHE A 84 -5.24 5.25 -21.96
C PHE A 84 -5.68 6.70 -22.16
N PHE A 85 -7.00 6.92 -22.17
CA PHE A 85 -7.58 8.23 -22.44
C PHE A 85 -7.84 8.97 -21.14
N ARG A 86 -7.02 9.99 -20.89
CA ARG A 86 -7.24 10.95 -19.80
C ARG A 86 -8.37 11.91 -20.17
N LYS A 87 -9.31 12.10 -19.25
CA LYS A 87 -10.33 13.15 -19.33
C LYS A 87 -9.76 14.49 -18.89
N GLU A 88 -9.39 14.57 -17.62
CA GLU A 88 -8.84 15.75 -16.94
C GLU A 88 -7.68 15.31 -16.04
N ALA A 89 -6.84 16.25 -15.62
CA ALA A 89 -5.95 16.00 -14.49
C ALA A 89 -5.84 17.22 -13.60
N PHE A 90 -5.57 16.98 -12.33
CA PHE A 90 -5.45 17.98 -11.28
C PHE A 90 -4.07 17.87 -10.67
N ALA A 91 -3.33 18.97 -10.64
CA ALA A 91 -2.03 19.06 -10.02
C ALA A 91 -2.13 19.78 -8.68
N VAL A 92 -1.45 19.22 -7.68
CA VAL A 92 -1.41 19.71 -6.29
C VAL A 92 0.05 19.68 -5.83
N ASN A 93 0.54 20.75 -5.21
CA ASN A 93 1.95 20.93 -4.80
C ASN A 93 2.99 20.84 -5.96
N VAL A 94 2.57 21.11 -7.20
CA VAL A 94 3.47 21.13 -8.36
C VAL A 94 3.64 22.57 -8.86
N LYS A 95 4.77 23.19 -8.50
CA LYS A 95 5.07 24.61 -8.80
C LYS A 95 5.03 24.95 -10.29
N GLN A 96 5.40 24.01 -11.16
CA GLN A 96 5.41 24.18 -12.61
C GLN A 96 4.07 24.69 -13.16
N PHE A 97 2.94 24.30 -12.54
CA PHE A 97 1.61 24.64 -13.04
C PHE A 97 1.09 26.02 -12.58
N GLU A 98 1.71 26.66 -11.61
CA GLU A 98 1.27 27.98 -11.09
C GLU A 98 1.21 29.04 -12.18
N ASN A 99 2.15 28.99 -13.13
CA ASN A 99 2.29 29.95 -14.22
C ASN A 99 2.11 29.30 -15.61
N SER A 100 1.61 28.07 -15.68
CA SER A 100 1.49 27.34 -16.94
C SER A 100 0.33 27.85 -17.82
N MET A 101 0.60 28.01 -19.11
CA MET A 101 -0.44 28.30 -20.10
C MET A 101 -1.42 27.11 -20.29
N PHE A 102 -1.01 25.91 -19.89
CA PHE A 102 -1.79 24.69 -19.99
C PHE A 102 -2.56 24.35 -18.71
N ALA A 103 -2.41 25.11 -17.62
CA ALA A 103 -3.06 24.83 -16.35
C ALA A 103 -3.96 25.98 -15.89
N THR A 104 -5.02 25.67 -15.15
CA THR A 104 -5.97 26.66 -14.62
C THR A 104 -6.22 26.36 -13.17
N GLU A 105 -6.03 27.35 -12.29
CA GLU A 105 -6.39 27.22 -10.88
C GLU A 105 -7.91 26.99 -10.76
N ILE A 106 -8.30 25.93 -10.05
CA ILE A 106 -9.69 25.61 -9.75
C ILE A 106 -10.01 26.17 -8.37
N LYS A 107 -11.12 26.93 -8.27
CA LYS A 107 -11.61 27.38 -6.98
C LYS A 107 -12.26 26.22 -6.23
N VAL A 108 -11.57 25.73 -5.21
CA VAL A 108 -12.09 24.75 -4.25
C VAL A 108 -12.63 25.46 -3.01
N PRO A 109 -13.63 24.91 -2.30
CA PRO A 109 -14.10 25.49 -1.05
C PRO A 109 -12.98 25.63 -0.02
N GLU A 110 -12.89 26.76 0.68
CA GLU A 110 -11.84 26.97 1.70
C GLU A 110 -11.89 25.91 2.81
N SER A 111 -13.08 25.38 3.10
CA SER A 111 -13.28 24.30 4.07
C SER A 111 -12.56 23.00 3.71
N PHE A 112 -12.10 22.83 2.47
CA PHE A 112 -11.32 21.66 2.08
C PHE A 112 -9.88 21.71 2.63
N GLY A 113 -9.38 22.90 2.97
CA GLY A 113 -8.00 23.04 3.45
C GLY A 113 -6.93 22.56 2.45
N LEU A 114 -7.29 22.40 1.17
CA LEU A 114 -6.35 22.04 0.12
C LEU A 114 -5.50 23.25 -0.28
N PRO A 115 -4.22 23.04 -0.64
CA PRO A 115 -3.45 24.07 -1.34
C PRO A 115 -4.06 24.32 -2.73
N LYS A 116 -3.48 25.25 -3.48
CA LYS A 116 -3.95 25.56 -4.83
C LYS A 116 -3.98 24.31 -5.70
N VAL A 117 -5.14 24.06 -6.32
CA VAL A 117 -5.37 22.94 -7.23
C VAL A 117 -5.41 23.46 -8.66
N TYR A 118 -4.58 22.90 -9.53
CA TYR A 118 -4.50 23.30 -10.93
C TYR A 118 -5.06 22.22 -11.84
N ARG A 119 -6.14 22.50 -12.57
CA ARG A 119 -6.55 21.60 -13.65
C ARG A 119 -5.63 21.79 -14.85
N VAL A 120 -4.98 20.70 -15.22
CA VAL A 120 -4.02 20.64 -16.33
C VAL A 120 -4.75 20.21 -17.60
N SER A 121 -4.44 20.87 -18.71
CA SER A 121 -4.90 20.49 -20.05
C SER A 121 -4.36 19.12 -20.42
N ARG A 122 -5.18 18.29 -21.08
CA ARG A 122 -4.75 16.97 -21.58
C ARG A 122 -3.63 17.04 -22.62
N PHE A 123 -3.41 18.23 -23.19
CA PHE A 123 -2.38 18.50 -24.18
C PHE A 123 -1.12 19.14 -23.60
N ASP A 124 -1.01 19.22 -22.26
CA ASP A 124 0.25 19.63 -21.64
C ASP A 124 1.34 18.57 -21.93
N PRO A 125 2.41 18.94 -22.66
CA PRO A 125 3.45 17.99 -23.05
C PRO A 125 4.18 17.39 -21.85
N SER A 126 4.25 18.07 -20.70
CA SER A 126 4.89 17.56 -19.49
C SER A 126 4.14 16.40 -18.83
N THR A 127 2.90 16.15 -19.25
CA THR A 127 2.03 15.12 -18.67
C THR A 127 1.71 13.97 -19.64
N ILE A 128 2.38 13.91 -20.79
CA ILE A 128 2.04 12.95 -21.85
C ILE A 128 2.30 11.49 -21.46
N SER A 129 3.30 11.24 -20.60
CA SER A 129 3.61 9.91 -20.05
C SER A 129 2.48 9.34 -19.21
N ALA A 130 1.65 10.19 -18.59
CA ALA A 130 0.48 9.73 -17.83
C ALA A 130 -0.64 9.12 -18.72
N TRP A 131 -0.49 9.15 -20.05
CA TRP A 131 -1.37 8.44 -20.98
C TRP A 131 -1.06 6.94 -21.08
N MET A 132 0.10 6.50 -20.59
CA MET A 132 0.48 5.08 -20.55
C MET A 132 -0.48 4.26 -19.68
N PRO A 133 -0.73 2.97 -19.95
CA PRO A 133 -1.72 2.15 -19.25
C PRO A 133 -1.24 1.66 -17.87
N PHE A 134 -0.61 2.55 -17.10
CA PHE A 134 -0.24 2.34 -15.71
C PHE A 134 -1.09 3.23 -14.82
N ASN A 135 -1.46 2.75 -13.63
CA ASN A 135 -2.30 3.51 -12.70
C ASN A 135 -1.53 4.60 -11.97
N PHE A 136 -0.24 4.40 -11.74
CA PHE A 136 0.61 5.39 -11.11
C PHE A 136 2.03 5.24 -11.65
N ALA A 137 2.81 6.31 -11.56
CA ALA A 137 4.27 6.32 -11.62
C ALA A 137 4.78 7.71 -11.22
N THR A 138 6.09 7.93 -11.31
CA THR A 138 6.71 9.23 -11.06
C THR A 138 6.95 10.02 -12.35
N LEU A 139 7.00 11.35 -12.22
CA LEU A 139 7.33 12.33 -13.25
C LEU A 139 8.28 13.34 -12.65
N GLU A 140 9.29 13.74 -13.41
CA GLU A 140 10.11 14.89 -13.05
C GLU A 140 9.45 16.18 -13.56
N MET A 141 9.20 17.11 -12.66
CA MET A 141 8.55 18.40 -12.94
C MET A 141 9.35 19.52 -12.26
N ASP A 142 10.04 20.34 -13.05
CA ASP A 142 10.95 21.41 -12.57
C ASP A 142 11.92 20.94 -11.46
N GLY A 143 12.55 19.78 -11.67
CA GLY A 143 13.51 19.19 -10.73
C GLY A 143 12.87 18.64 -9.45
N THR A 144 11.54 18.57 -9.38
CA THR A 144 10.78 17.93 -8.30
C THR A 144 10.17 16.64 -8.82
N GLU A 145 10.29 15.55 -8.06
CA GLU A 145 9.60 14.31 -8.37
C GLU A 145 8.13 14.42 -7.93
N ALA A 146 7.22 14.24 -8.88
CA ALA A 146 5.79 14.19 -8.65
C ALA A 146 5.24 12.81 -8.96
N MET A 147 4.28 12.34 -8.18
CA MET A 147 3.56 11.11 -8.48
C MET A 147 2.37 11.47 -9.37
N TYR A 148 2.21 10.79 -10.51
CA TYR A 148 0.89 10.71 -11.13
C TYR A 148 0.13 9.51 -10.60
N PHE A 149 -1.17 9.70 -10.39
CA PHE A 149 -2.07 8.65 -9.95
C PHE A 149 -3.40 8.75 -10.70
N LYS A 150 -3.87 7.63 -11.25
CA LYS A 150 -5.10 7.54 -12.02
C LYS A 150 -6.25 7.17 -11.12
N TYR A 151 -7.33 7.93 -11.23
CA TYR A 151 -8.58 7.64 -10.56
C TYR A 151 -9.71 7.50 -11.58
N HIS A 152 -10.72 6.72 -11.20
CA HIS A 152 -11.87 6.44 -12.03
C HIS A 152 -13.13 6.22 -11.17
N PRO A 153 -14.35 6.35 -11.72
CA PRO A 153 -15.59 6.32 -10.93
C PRO A 153 -15.74 5.10 -10.00
N LYS A 154 -15.34 3.90 -10.47
CA LYS A 154 -15.44 2.66 -9.68
C LYS A 154 -14.66 2.71 -8.35
N MET A 155 -13.59 3.51 -8.24
CA MET A 155 -12.83 3.64 -6.98
C MET A 155 -13.64 4.27 -5.84
N PHE A 156 -14.69 5.02 -6.17
CA PHE A 156 -15.53 5.72 -5.19
C PHE A 156 -16.86 4.98 -4.97
N SER A 157 -17.42 4.36 -6.01
CA SER A 157 -18.78 3.79 -5.94
C SER A 157 -18.83 2.31 -5.55
N ASP A 158 -17.90 1.50 -6.03
CA ASP A 158 -17.81 0.05 -5.78
C ASP A 158 -16.37 -0.44 -6.02
N PRO A 159 -15.43 -0.03 -5.15
CA PRO A 159 -14.04 -0.41 -5.31
C PRO A 159 -13.84 -1.92 -5.12
N GLU A 160 -12.82 -2.45 -5.78
CA GLU A 160 -12.24 -3.72 -5.35
C GLU A 160 -11.57 -3.52 -4.00
N LEU A 161 -11.44 -4.60 -3.22
CA LEU A 161 -10.84 -4.50 -1.89
C LEU A 161 -9.43 -3.91 -2.02
N TYR A 162 -9.08 -2.94 -1.17
CA TYR A 162 -7.84 -2.16 -1.20
C TYR A 162 -7.65 -1.20 -2.39
N PHE A 163 -8.60 -1.14 -3.34
CA PHE A 163 -8.51 -0.30 -4.53
C PHE A 163 -9.52 0.85 -4.54
N ASP A 164 -10.01 1.25 -3.37
CA ASP A 164 -10.63 2.57 -3.23
C ASP A 164 -9.58 3.68 -3.41
N PHE A 165 -10.04 4.88 -3.73
CA PHE A 165 -9.14 5.98 -4.09
C PHE A 165 -8.14 6.29 -2.98
N SER A 166 -8.61 6.44 -1.75
CA SER A 166 -7.78 6.80 -0.61
C SER A 166 -6.75 5.73 -0.26
N SER A 167 -7.16 4.47 -0.13
CA SER A 167 -6.26 3.37 0.26
C SER A 167 -5.16 3.17 -0.79
N PHE A 168 -5.52 3.11 -2.07
CA PHE A 168 -4.54 2.85 -3.12
C PHE A 168 -3.59 4.04 -3.35
N LEU A 169 -4.09 5.27 -3.24
CA LEU A 169 -3.26 6.47 -3.32
C LEU A 169 -2.24 6.50 -2.18
N LEU A 170 -2.68 6.25 -0.94
CA LEU A 170 -1.82 6.27 0.23
C LEU A 170 -0.75 5.17 0.16
N HIS A 171 -1.14 3.95 -0.20
CA HIS A 171 -0.21 2.82 -0.37
C HIS A 171 0.93 3.15 -1.33
N GLU A 172 0.58 3.57 -2.55
CA GLU A 172 1.58 3.80 -3.60
C GLU A 172 2.41 5.06 -3.34
N SER A 173 1.82 6.09 -2.72
CA SER A 173 2.57 7.26 -2.30
C SER A 173 3.60 6.94 -1.21
N PHE A 174 3.27 5.99 -0.32
CA PHE A 174 4.18 5.58 0.75
C PHE A 174 5.42 4.88 0.18
N HIS A 175 5.23 3.98 -0.79
CA HIS A 175 6.33 3.39 -1.57
C HIS A 175 7.21 4.45 -2.21
N ILE A 176 6.60 5.40 -2.93
CA ILE A 176 7.32 6.41 -3.72
C ILE A 176 8.07 7.42 -2.85
N PHE A 177 7.50 7.88 -1.73
CA PHE A 177 8.04 9.02 -0.99
C PHE A 177 8.62 8.68 0.38
N LYS A 178 8.11 7.64 1.06
CA LYS A 178 8.67 7.21 2.35
C LYS A 178 9.68 6.08 2.20
N GLN A 179 9.38 5.10 1.34
CA GLN A 179 10.19 3.89 1.20
C GLN A 179 11.18 3.92 0.03
N LYS A 180 11.26 5.04 -0.71
CA LYS A 180 12.14 5.20 -1.87
C LYS A 180 13.57 4.69 -1.70
N ASN A 181 14.12 4.88 -0.51
CA ASN A 181 15.51 4.55 -0.19
C ASN A 181 15.63 3.29 0.69
N TRP A 182 14.54 2.58 0.93
CA TRP A 182 14.58 1.31 1.64
C TRP A 182 15.18 0.27 0.69
N THR A 183 15.95 -0.65 1.26
CA THR A 183 16.77 -1.64 0.54
C THR A 183 16.32 -3.06 0.85
N TYR A 184 15.15 -3.23 1.46
CA TYR A 184 14.63 -4.55 1.84
C TYR A 184 14.38 -5.46 0.65
N ASP A 185 13.96 -4.91 -0.49
CA ASP A 185 13.69 -5.59 -1.75
C ASP A 185 14.82 -5.42 -2.78
N ALA A 186 15.95 -4.83 -2.36
CA ALA A 186 17.12 -4.67 -3.22
C ALA A 186 17.64 -6.05 -3.69
N ASP A 187 18.03 -6.11 -4.97
CA ASP A 187 18.56 -7.32 -5.61
C ASP A 187 17.63 -8.56 -5.49
N GLY A 188 16.32 -8.36 -5.29
CA GLY A 188 15.33 -9.43 -5.15
C GLY A 188 15.40 -10.16 -3.82
N ALA A 189 15.90 -9.51 -2.76
CA ALA A 189 16.07 -10.12 -1.44
C ALA A 189 14.76 -10.62 -0.80
N GLU A 190 13.60 -10.17 -1.25
CA GLU A 190 12.29 -10.67 -0.79
C GLU A 190 11.82 -11.94 -1.53
N PHE A 191 12.47 -12.27 -2.65
CA PHE A 191 12.20 -13.47 -3.41
C PHE A 191 12.84 -14.71 -2.74
N ILE A 192 12.05 -15.78 -2.61
CA ILE A 192 12.49 -17.01 -1.94
C ILE A 192 12.47 -18.14 -2.96
N ASP A 193 13.66 -18.45 -3.47
CA ASP A 193 13.89 -19.66 -4.25
C ASP A 193 13.65 -20.91 -3.39
N ASN A 194 12.98 -21.91 -3.97
CA ASN A 194 12.69 -23.20 -3.32
C ASN A 194 11.99 -23.05 -1.96
N TYR A 195 10.84 -22.36 -1.96
CA TYR A 195 10.02 -22.22 -0.76
C TYR A 195 9.72 -23.61 -0.14
N PRO A 196 9.93 -23.80 1.18
CA PRO A 196 9.80 -25.11 1.82
C PRO A 196 8.34 -25.57 1.88
N VAL A 197 7.96 -26.40 0.91
CA VAL A 197 6.68 -27.13 0.89
C VAL A 197 6.75 -28.34 1.82
N ALA A 198 6.75 -28.07 3.13
CA ALA A 198 6.84 -29.07 4.19
C ALA A 198 5.72 -28.90 5.21
N GLU A 199 5.18 -30.01 5.69
CA GLU A 199 4.15 -30.07 6.73
C GLU A 199 4.52 -29.20 7.94
N GLU A 200 5.74 -29.38 8.45
CA GLU A 200 6.22 -28.65 9.63
C GLU A 200 6.35 -27.14 9.38
N ASN A 201 6.71 -26.71 8.17
CA ASN A 201 6.78 -25.28 7.86
C ASN A 201 5.39 -24.64 7.92
N TYR A 202 4.38 -25.27 7.29
CA TYR A 202 3.01 -24.79 7.32
C TYR A 202 2.38 -24.86 8.71
N ALA A 203 2.68 -25.91 9.49
CA ALA A 203 2.20 -26.02 10.86
C ALA A 203 2.75 -24.89 11.75
N LEU A 204 4.03 -24.55 11.60
CA LEU A 204 4.64 -23.42 12.32
C LEU A 204 4.09 -22.07 11.84
N MET A 205 3.77 -21.93 10.55
CA MET A 205 3.06 -20.74 10.03
C MET A 205 1.65 -20.63 10.63
N GLY A 206 0.89 -21.73 10.72
CA GLY A 206 -0.40 -21.75 11.40
C GLY A 206 -0.29 -21.38 12.88
N LEU A 207 0.81 -21.76 13.54
CA LEU A 207 1.08 -21.37 14.92
C LEU A 207 1.33 -19.86 15.05
N GLU A 208 2.05 -19.25 14.10
CA GLU A 208 2.20 -17.79 14.02
C GLU A 208 0.86 -17.09 13.82
N PHE A 209 0.03 -17.56 12.90
CA PHE A 209 -1.30 -17.02 12.63
C PHE A 209 -2.20 -17.05 13.86
N LYS A 210 -2.20 -18.16 14.58
CA LYS A 210 -2.93 -18.28 15.84
C LYS A 210 -2.47 -17.25 16.88
N LEU A 211 -1.16 -17.00 16.96
CA LEU A 211 -0.60 -16.02 17.89
C LEU A 211 -0.96 -14.58 17.47
N LEU A 212 -0.94 -14.27 16.18
CA LEU A 212 -1.40 -12.98 15.64
C LEU A 212 -2.90 -12.76 15.93
N ASP A 213 -3.75 -13.75 15.66
CA ASP A 213 -5.19 -13.68 15.93
C ASP A 213 -5.47 -13.40 17.42
N GLN A 214 -4.78 -14.12 18.31
CA GLN A 214 -4.93 -13.93 19.76
C GLN A 214 -4.46 -12.54 20.21
N ALA A 215 -3.36 -12.04 19.64
CA ALA A 215 -2.86 -10.70 19.95
C ALA A 215 -3.79 -9.61 19.43
N MET A 216 -4.37 -9.78 18.25
CA MET A 216 -5.31 -8.82 17.64
C MET A 216 -6.65 -8.75 18.38
N ALA A 217 -7.08 -9.85 19.00
CA ALA A 217 -8.34 -9.95 19.73
C ALA A 217 -8.35 -9.30 21.12
N VAL A 218 -7.20 -8.84 21.62
CA VAL A 218 -7.06 -8.25 22.96
C VAL A 218 -6.50 -6.83 22.88
N ASN A 219 -6.72 -6.04 23.95
CA ASN A 219 -6.17 -4.70 24.10
C ASN A 219 -5.17 -4.58 25.26
N ASP A 220 -4.96 -5.66 26.02
CA ASP A 220 -4.00 -5.66 27.13
C ASP A 220 -2.57 -5.72 26.60
N THR A 221 -1.82 -4.63 26.79
CA THR A 221 -0.46 -4.44 26.28
C THR A 221 0.49 -5.60 26.64
N GLU A 222 0.44 -6.11 27.86
CA GLU A 222 1.36 -7.19 28.29
C GLU A 222 0.97 -8.54 27.70
N THR A 223 -0.33 -8.82 27.54
CA THR A 223 -0.81 -10.00 26.83
C THR A 223 -0.39 -9.95 25.35
N ILE A 224 -0.51 -8.79 24.69
CA ILE A 224 -0.05 -8.60 23.31
C ILE A 224 1.46 -8.85 23.22
N LYS A 225 2.25 -8.26 24.11
CA LYS A 225 3.71 -8.48 24.17
C LYS A 225 4.04 -9.96 24.35
N GLN A 226 3.31 -10.68 25.20
CA GLN A 226 3.54 -12.11 25.39
C GLN A 226 3.26 -12.92 24.11
N HIS A 227 2.21 -12.59 23.36
CA HIS A 227 1.92 -13.22 22.07
C HIS A 227 2.97 -12.87 21.01
N LEU A 228 3.41 -11.61 20.92
CA LEU A 228 4.48 -11.18 20.01
C LEU A 228 5.82 -11.86 20.34
N ARG A 229 6.13 -12.06 21.64
CA ARG A 229 7.32 -12.81 22.06
C ARG A 229 7.24 -14.26 21.62
N ASP A 230 6.14 -14.94 21.91
CA ASP A 230 5.95 -16.34 21.49
C ASP A 230 5.99 -16.45 19.96
N TRP A 231 5.39 -15.50 19.23
CA TRP A 231 5.42 -15.43 17.76
C TRP A 231 6.86 -15.32 17.23
N ALA A 232 7.67 -14.43 17.82
CA ALA A 232 9.06 -14.23 17.39
C ALA A 232 9.94 -15.46 17.68
N ILE A 233 9.61 -16.26 18.71
CA ILE A 233 10.29 -17.53 18.97
C ILE A 233 9.94 -18.57 17.89
N VAL A 234 8.66 -18.68 17.52
CA VAL A 234 8.22 -19.57 16.43
C VAL A 234 8.91 -19.19 15.11
N ARG A 235 8.90 -17.90 14.77
CA ARG A 235 9.55 -17.38 13.57
C ARG A 235 11.06 -17.61 13.59
N SER A 236 11.71 -17.39 14.74
CA SER A 236 13.14 -17.67 14.93
C SER A 236 13.45 -19.16 14.71
N TYR A 237 12.64 -20.06 15.24
CA TYR A 237 12.81 -21.50 15.05
C TYR A 237 12.63 -21.89 13.57
N ARG A 238 11.61 -21.36 12.89
CA ARG A 238 11.40 -21.57 11.44
C ARG A 238 12.62 -21.13 10.64
N TYR A 239 13.18 -19.96 10.92
CA TYR A 239 14.33 -19.44 10.16
C TYR A 239 15.65 -20.12 10.51
N GLN A 240 15.81 -20.69 11.69
CA GLN A 240 16.94 -21.57 11.98
C GLN A 240 16.89 -22.85 11.12
N LYS A 241 15.68 -23.33 10.83
CA LYS A 241 15.45 -24.56 10.04
C LYS A 241 15.45 -24.31 8.53
N TRP A 242 14.88 -23.19 8.10
CA TRP A 242 14.83 -22.74 6.72
C TRP A 242 15.30 -21.28 6.61
N PRO A 243 16.62 -21.04 6.62
CA PRO A 243 17.18 -19.69 6.60
C PRO A 243 16.74 -18.83 5.42
N GLN A 244 16.42 -19.44 4.28
CA GLN A 244 15.95 -18.73 3.09
C GLN A 244 14.62 -18.00 3.32
N LEU A 245 13.82 -18.42 4.32
CA LEU A 245 12.55 -17.77 4.64
C LEU A 245 12.71 -16.36 5.20
N VAL A 246 13.93 -15.90 5.52
CA VAL A 246 14.18 -14.52 5.96
C VAL A 246 13.68 -13.47 4.95
N GLY A 247 13.60 -13.83 3.66
CA GLY A 247 13.01 -12.98 2.62
C GLY A 247 11.54 -12.63 2.86
N GLU A 248 10.77 -13.44 3.61
CA GLU A 248 9.39 -13.12 4.00
C GLU A 248 9.35 -11.79 4.76
N THR A 249 10.31 -11.57 5.66
CA THR A 249 10.37 -10.36 6.51
C THR A 249 10.61 -9.08 5.73
N LYS A 250 11.21 -9.20 4.54
CA LYS A 250 11.49 -8.07 3.65
C LYS A 250 10.22 -7.61 2.95
N THR A 251 9.42 -8.55 2.45
CA THR A 251 8.06 -8.24 1.96
C THR A 251 7.18 -7.71 3.08
N GLU A 252 7.23 -8.31 4.28
CA GLU A 252 6.47 -7.83 5.44
C GLU A 252 6.85 -6.38 5.80
N ALA A 253 8.12 -6.00 5.69
CA ALA A 253 8.55 -4.63 5.95
C ALA A 253 8.05 -3.64 4.88
N ILE A 254 8.21 -3.96 3.60
CA ILE A 254 7.85 -3.05 2.49
C ILE A 254 6.33 -2.96 2.35
N GLU A 255 5.67 -4.09 2.15
CA GLU A 255 4.24 -4.14 1.83
C GLU A 255 3.36 -4.03 3.07
N GLY A 256 3.84 -4.53 4.21
CA GLY A 256 3.14 -4.40 5.49
C GLY A 256 3.03 -2.95 5.94
N SER A 257 4.11 -2.17 5.87
CA SER A 257 4.06 -0.76 6.26
C SER A 257 3.24 0.12 5.32
N ALA A 258 3.20 -0.19 4.02
CA ALA A 258 2.27 0.45 3.10
C ALA A 258 0.80 0.10 3.43
N ARG A 259 0.50 -1.16 3.75
CA ARG A 259 -0.82 -1.61 4.24
C ARG A 259 -1.20 -1.01 5.59
N TYR A 260 -0.24 -0.83 6.48
CA TYR A 260 -0.47 -0.22 7.79
C TYR A 260 -1.04 1.20 7.63
N ILE A 261 -0.52 2.01 6.70
CA ILE A 261 -1.05 3.35 6.42
C ILE A 261 -2.53 3.28 6.02
N GLU A 262 -2.89 2.34 5.13
CA GLU A 262 -4.28 2.14 4.71
C GLU A 262 -5.19 1.82 5.91
N TYR A 263 -4.75 0.93 6.80
CA TYR A 263 -5.54 0.50 7.95
C TYR A 263 -5.68 1.60 8.99
N ARG A 264 -4.62 2.37 9.27
CA ARG A 264 -4.69 3.53 10.16
C ARG A 264 -5.61 4.61 9.60
N TYR A 265 -5.52 4.89 8.30
CA TYR A 265 -6.40 5.85 7.65
C TYR A 265 -7.86 5.40 7.66
N SER A 266 -8.12 4.13 7.35
CA SER A 266 -9.45 3.52 7.42
C SER A 266 -10.02 3.61 8.83
N GLU A 267 -9.26 3.28 9.87
CA GLU A 267 -9.68 3.42 11.26
C GLU A 267 -10.07 4.88 11.61
N LEU A 268 -9.23 5.85 11.25
CA LEU A 268 -9.46 7.27 11.52
C LEU A 268 -10.70 7.85 10.84
N THR A 269 -11.07 7.31 9.68
CA THR A 269 -12.22 7.75 8.89
C THR A 269 -13.50 6.93 9.15
N GLY A 270 -13.45 5.95 10.05
CA GLY A 270 -14.56 5.03 10.30
C GLY A 270 -14.81 4.05 9.15
N GLY A 271 -13.79 3.79 8.33
CA GLY A 271 -13.76 2.79 7.29
C GLY A 271 -13.78 1.35 7.83
N LYS A 272 -13.84 0.40 6.90
CA LYS A 272 -13.96 -1.05 7.19
C LYS A 272 -12.73 -1.84 6.78
N LEU A 273 -11.77 -1.19 6.14
CA LEU A 273 -10.52 -1.81 5.74
C LEU A 273 -9.66 -2.06 6.97
N THR A 274 -9.20 -3.31 7.12
CA THR A 274 -8.39 -3.81 8.23
C THR A 274 -7.62 -5.05 7.77
N VAL A 275 -6.82 -5.63 8.66
CA VAL A 275 -6.07 -6.86 8.39
C VAL A 275 -7.03 -7.97 7.94
N LEU A 276 -6.71 -8.61 6.80
CA LEU A 276 -7.54 -9.64 6.15
C LEU A 276 -8.99 -9.20 5.92
N ALA A 277 -9.17 -8.00 5.36
CA ALA A 277 -10.48 -7.44 5.09
C ALA A 277 -11.32 -8.29 4.11
N THR A 278 -12.64 -8.16 4.22
CA THR A 278 -13.62 -8.75 3.32
C THR A 278 -14.72 -7.73 2.98
N LYS A 279 -15.51 -8.01 1.94
CA LYS A 279 -16.58 -7.10 1.49
C LYS A 279 -17.87 -7.20 2.33
N GLU A 280 -18.00 -8.20 3.19
CA GLU A 280 -19.24 -8.51 3.93
C GLU A 280 -18.97 -8.54 5.43
N GLU A 281 -19.96 -8.22 6.26
CA GLU A 281 -19.84 -8.30 7.73
C GLU A 281 -19.34 -9.70 8.16
N PRO A 282 -18.32 -9.79 9.05
CA PRO A 282 -17.76 -8.74 9.90
C PRO A 282 -16.65 -7.87 9.27
N PHE A 283 -16.56 -7.83 7.93
CA PHE A 283 -15.61 -7.08 7.09
C PHE A 283 -14.14 -7.50 7.24
N HIS A 284 -13.89 -8.60 7.92
CA HIS A 284 -12.58 -9.22 8.01
C HIS A 284 -12.71 -10.69 8.37
N VAL A 285 -11.62 -11.43 8.22
CA VAL A 285 -11.46 -12.78 8.74
C VAL A 285 -10.19 -12.87 9.57
N THR A 286 -10.06 -13.94 10.36
CA THR A 286 -8.83 -14.19 11.12
C THR A 286 -7.79 -14.89 10.24
N PHE A 287 -6.51 -14.85 10.63
CA PHE A 287 -5.45 -15.58 9.94
C PHE A 287 -5.71 -17.09 9.99
N MET A 288 -6.19 -17.61 11.11
CA MET A 288 -6.55 -19.02 11.22
C MET A 288 -7.73 -19.39 10.31
N HIS A 289 -8.70 -18.51 10.10
CA HIS A 289 -9.78 -18.76 9.14
C HIS A 289 -9.21 -18.87 7.71
N ALA A 290 -8.35 -17.93 7.31
CA ALA A 290 -7.69 -17.99 6.01
C ALA A 290 -6.86 -19.28 5.84
N PHE A 291 -6.14 -19.69 6.89
CA PHE A 291 -5.37 -20.93 6.92
C PHE A 291 -6.25 -22.17 6.76
N ASP A 292 -7.40 -22.22 7.45
CA ASP A 292 -8.36 -23.32 7.36
C ASP A 292 -8.94 -23.45 5.95
N VAL A 293 -9.33 -22.33 5.34
CA VAL A 293 -9.86 -22.27 3.96
C VAL A 293 -8.84 -22.81 2.95
N ILE A 294 -7.56 -22.47 3.11
CA ILE A 294 -6.47 -22.95 2.27
C ILE A 294 -6.19 -24.44 2.52
N ALA A 295 -6.15 -24.88 3.78
CA ALA A 295 -5.97 -26.30 4.13
C ALA A 295 -7.10 -27.19 3.59
N ASN A 296 -8.29 -26.63 3.38
CA ASN A 296 -9.44 -27.31 2.79
C ASN A 296 -9.48 -27.21 1.24
N GLY A 297 -8.46 -26.62 0.60
CA GLY A 297 -8.35 -26.53 -0.85
C GLY A 297 -9.30 -25.51 -1.51
N GLN A 298 -9.86 -24.58 -0.75
CA GLN A 298 -10.79 -23.56 -1.26
C GLN A 298 -10.05 -22.36 -1.86
N VAL A 299 -8.81 -22.13 -1.45
CA VAL A 299 -7.90 -21.08 -1.93
C VAL A 299 -6.54 -21.71 -2.19
N SER A 300 -5.86 -21.28 -3.25
CA SER A 300 -4.54 -21.82 -3.61
C SER A 300 -3.53 -21.58 -2.47
N PRO A 301 -2.72 -22.60 -2.10
CA PRO A 301 -1.64 -22.44 -1.15
C PRO A 301 -0.60 -21.38 -1.53
N GLY A 302 -0.51 -21.00 -2.81
CA GLY A 302 0.36 -19.90 -3.26
C GLY A 302 0.09 -18.57 -2.55
N TYR A 303 -1.13 -18.38 -2.00
CA TYR A 303 -1.46 -17.23 -1.17
C TYR A 303 -0.57 -17.12 0.08
N LEU A 304 -0.25 -18.26 0.72
CA LEU A 304 0.64 -18.32 1.90
C LEU A 304 2.10 -18.02 1.56
N VAL A 305 2.49 -18.19 0.30
CA VAL A 305 3.87 -17.99 -0.12
C VAL A 305 4.20 -16.51 -0.23
N ARG A 306 3.30 -15.66 -0.75
CA ARG A 306 3.59 -14.23 -0.96
C ARG A 306 2.52 -13.28 -0.40
N SER A 307 1.27 -13.43 -0.83
CA SER A 307 0.22 -12.44 -0.57
C SER A 307 -0.06 -12.21 0.92
N ILE A 308 0.04 -13.26 1.74
CA ILE A 308 -0.20 -13.17 3.19
C ILE A 308 0.78 -12.22 3.90
N ARG A 309 1.95 -11.94 3.31
CA ARG A 309 3.00 -11.08 3.90
C ARG A 309 2.58 -9.61 4.04
N TYR A 310 1.67 -9.15 3.19
CA TYR A 310 1.05 -7.81 3.28
C TYR A 310 0.28 -7.68 4.59
N GLU A 311 -0.44 -8.75 4.95
CA GLU A 311 -1.32 -8.81 6.13
C GLU A 311 -0.52 -9.11 7.41
N THR A 312 0.44 -10.05 7.37
CA THR A 312 1.26 -10.34 8.56
C THR A 312 2.16 -9.17 8.92
N GLY A 313 2.74 -8.48 7.93
CA GLY A 313 3.56 -7.28 8.16
C GLY A 313 2.77 -6.16 8.85
N SER A 314 1.64 -5.76 8.26
CA SER A 314 0.77 -4.73 8.84
C SER A 314 0.18 -5.13 10.20
N ALA A 315 -0.17 -6.41 10.41
CA ALA A 315 -0.63 -6.89 11.71
C ALA A 315 0.45 -6.75 12.79
N LEU A 316 1.71 -7.10 12.49
CA LEU A 316 2.81 -6.93 13.44
C LEU A 316 3.01 -5.46 13.81
N GLU A 317 2.94 -4.56 12.84
CA GLU A 317 3.10 -3.12 13.04
C GLU A 317 1.97 -2.52 13.89
N LEU A 318 0.72 -2.88 13.60
CA LEU A 318 -0.44 -2.51 14.43
C LEU A 318 -0.32 -3.07 15.86
N LEU A 319 0.17 -4.31 16.02
CA LEU A 319 0.36 -4.91 17.33
C LEU A 319 1.52 -4.27 18.09
N MET A 320 2.59 -3.85 17.41
CA MET A 320 3.68 -3.10 18.03
C MET A 320 3.20 -1.74 18.55
N ASP A 321 2.30 -1.06 17.83
CA ASP A 321 1.63 0.15 18.36
C ASP A 321 0.82 -0.16 19.63
N LYS A 322 -0.06 -1.17 19.59
CA LYS A 322 -0.86 -1.59 20.76
C LYS A 322 0.00 -2.03 21.95
N ALA A 323 1.17 -2.60 21.67
CA ALA A 323 2.15 -3.05 22.64
C ALA A 323 3.09 -1.93 23.14
N ALA A 324 2.98 -0.71 22.60
CA ALA A 324 3.91 0.39 22.84
C ALA A 324 5.39 0.01 22.59
N ILE A 325 5.65 -0.79 21.55
CA ILE A 325 6.98 -1.13 21.07
C ILE A 325 7.41 -0.05 20.06
N PRO A 326 8.53 0.66 20.27
CA PRO A 326 8.95 1.71 19.36
C PRO A 326 9.54 1.11 18.07
N TRP A 327 8.75 1.06 17.00
CA TRP A 327 9.12 0.36 15.77
C TRP A 327 9.30 1.27 14.55
N LYS A 328 8.53 2.37 14.44
CA LYS A 328 8.49 3.22 13.24
C LYS A 328 9.85 3.79 12.82
N ALA A 329 10.64 4.28 13.78
CA ALA A 329 12.00 4.76 13.49
C ALA A 329 13.03 3.64 13.26
N ALA A 330 12.72 2.42 13.71
CA ALA A 330 13.60 1.25 13.58
C ALA A 330 13.44 0.55 12.23
N ILE A 331 12.23 0.56 11.64
CA ILE A 331 11.96 -0.01 10.31
C ILE A 331 12.46 0.89 9.17
N GLU A 332 12.69 2.18 9.43
CA GLU A 332 13.19 3.09 8.41
C GLU A 332 14.60 2.71 7.97
N ASP A 333 14.72 2.28 6.72
CA ASP A 333 15.93 1.75 6.11
C ASP A 333 16.53 2.75 5.10
N HIS A 334 17.86 2.88 5.15
CA HIS A 334 18.63 3.69 4.23
C HIS A 334 19.98 3.04 3.93
N PRO A 335 20.62 3.32 2.78
CA PRO A 335 21.90 2.72 2.42
C PRO A 335 23.02 2.92 3.45
N GLN A 336 22.95 3.96 4.29
CA GLN A 336 23.92 4.24 5.37
C GLN A 336 23.40 3.89 6.78
N LYS A 337 22.12 3.53 6.92
CA LYS A 337 21.49 3.16 8.19
C LYS A 337 20.51 2.02 7.90
N PRO A 338 20.97 0.75 7.98
CA PRO A 338 20.09 -0.39 7.81
C PRO A 338 18.94 -0.36 8.81
N GLY A 339 17.72 -0.41 8.29
CA GLY A 339 16.51 -0.57 9.08
C GLY A 339 16.35 -2.01 9.56
N GLN A 340 15.39 -2.24 10.45
CA GLN A 340 15.04 -3.56 10.99
C GLN A 340 13.65 -3.97 10.52
N THR A 341 13.50 -5.18 9.99
CA THR A 341 12.16 -5.70 9.63
C THR A 341 11.28 -5.87 10.88
N PRO A 342 9.94 -5.97 10.74
CA PRO A 342 9.05 -6.18 11.89
C PRO A 342 9.49 -7.36 12.78
N TYR A 343 9.91 -8.48 12.17
CA TYR A 343 10.48 -9.61 12.90
C TYR A 343 11.75 -9.24 13.68
N GLU A 344 12.70 -8.53 13.06
CA GLU A 344 13.95 -8.13 13.70
C GLU A 344 13.72 -7.19 14.88
N ILE A 345 12.77 -6.26 14.76
CA ILE A 345 12.36 -5.34 15.83
C ILE A 345 11.80 -6.11 17.02
N VAL A 346 10.81 -6.98 16.79
CA VAL A 346 10.18 -7.78 17.86
C VAL A 346 11.22 -8.71 18.52
N LYS A 347 12.05 -9.37 17.72
CA LYS A 347 13.12 -10.24 18.19
C LYS A 347 14.12 -9.50 19.08
N ALA A 348 14.54 -8.30 18.66
CA ALA A 348 15.47 -7.45 19.40
C ALA A 348 14.84 -6.95 20.71
N TYR A 349 13.58 -6.49 20.67
CA TYR A 349 12.84 -6.01 21.84
C TYR A 349 12.77 -7.05 22.97
N PHE A 350 12.58 -8.33 22.63
CA PHE A 350 12.53 -9.43 23.60
C PHE A 350 13.87 -10.14 23.83
N ASN A 351 14.97 -9.64 23.26
CA ASN A 351 16.31 -10.22 23.40
C ASN A 351 16.39 -11.72 23.03
N ILE A 352 15.72 -12.13 21.95
CA ILE A 352 15.71 -13.53 21.49
C ILE A 352 16.94 -13.76 20.62
N GLN A 353 18.04 -14.25 21.20
CA GLN A 353 19.31 -14.44 20.47
C GLN A 353 19.88 -15.86 20.52
N ASP A 354 19.63 -16.61 21.60
CA ASP A 354 20.24 -17.93 21.80
C ASP A 354 19.46 -19.05 21.12
N ARG A 355 20.14 -19.85 20.28
CA ARG A 355 19.54 -20.98 19.56
C ARG A 355 19.00 -22.04 20.52
N ALA A 356 19.76 -22.40 21.55
CA ALA A 356 19.32 -23.43 22.50
C ALA A 356 18.08 -22.97 23.29
N SER A 357 18.00 -21.68 23.64
CA SER A 357 16.81 -21.09 24.24
C SER A 357 15.60 -21.12 23.31
N VAL A 358 15.77 -20.86 22.01
CA VAL A 358 14.67 -20.94 21.02
C VAL A 358 14.16 -22.37 20.90
N GLU A 359 15.06 -23.36 20.77
CA GLU A 359 14.72 -24.79 20.68
C GLU A 359 14.01 -25.31 21.94
N LYS A 360 14.32 -24.77 23.12
CA LYS A 360 13.61 -25.12 24.35
C LYS A 360 12.22 -24.47 24.43
N GLU A 361 12.12 -23.18 24.10
CA GLU A 361 10.87 -22.44 24.21
C GLU A 361 9.85 -22.88 23.15
N ILE A 362 10.29 -23.28 21.95
CA ILE A 362 9.36 -23.72 20.90
C ILE A 362 8.55 -24.94 21.32
N GLU A 363 9.13 -25.88 22.07
CA GLU A 363 8.41 -27.07 22.55
C GLU A 363 7.31 -26.68 23.56
N ARG A 364 7.59 -25.70 24.44
CA ARG A 364 6.57 -25.13 25.33
C ARG A 364 5.44 -24.50 24.53
N ILE A 365 5.76 -23.71 23.50
CA ILE A 365 4.78 -23.01 22.66
C ILE A 365 3.94 -24.02 21.86
N LYS A 366 4.56 -25.01 21.22
CA LYS A 366 3.87 -26.07 20.48
C LYS A 366 2.83 -26.79 21.35
N SER A 367 3.23 -27.17 22.56
CA SER A 367 2.33 -27.81 23.54
C SER A 367 1.18 -26.87 23.95
N LYS A 368 1.49 -25.61 24.28
CA LYS A 368 0.50 -24.62 24.74
C LYS A 368 -0.57 -24.32 23.68
N TYR A 369 -0.20 -24.31 22.40
CA TYR A 369 -1.06 -23.81 21.33
C TYR A 369 -1.61 -24.90 20.41
N GLY A 370 -1.42 -26.18 20.74
CA GLY A 370 -2.05 -27.30 20.04
C GLY A 370 -1.44 -27.59 18.67
N TYR A 371 -0.11 -27.72 18.63
CA TYR A 371 0.66 -27.91 17.40
C TYR A 371 0.28 -29.16 16.58
N GLU A 372 -0.14 -30.24 17.23
CA GLU A 372 -0.52 -31.49 16.54
C GLU A 372 -1.65 -31.29 15.53
N ALA A 373 -2.65 -30.47 15.86
CA ALA A 373 -3.73 -30.15 14.91
C ALA A 373 -3.22 -29.31 13.72
N LEU A 374 -2.24 -28.45 13.96
CA LEU A 374 -1.62 -27.64 12.92
C LEU A 374 -0.71 -28.48 12.00
N LEU A 375 -0.13 -29.57 12.50
CA LEU A 375 0.59 -30.55 11.67
C LEU A 375 -0.34 -31.20 10.65
N GLU A 376 -1.53 -31.65 11.09
CA GLU A 376 -2.53 -32.24 10.17
C GLU A 376 -2.93 -31.24 9.07
N GLN A 377 -3.12 -29.96 9.41
CA GLN A 377 -3.42 -28.91 8.44
C GLN A 377 -2.22 -28.63 7.53
N GLY A 378 -1.02 -28.55 8.08
CA GLY A 378 0.22 -28.36 7.33
C GLY A 378 0.45 -29.48 6.32
N ALA A 379 0.11 -30.72 6.66
CA ALA A 379 0.19 -31.87 5.75
C ALA A 379 -0.77 -31.73 4.57
N LYS A 380 -2.01 -31.28 4.82
CA LYS A 380 -2.99 -31.01 3.75
C LYS A 380 -2.47 -29.95 2.78
N ILE A 381 -1.97 -28.82 3.30
CA ILE A 381 -1.44 -27.71 2.49
C ILE A 381 -0.20 -28.15 1.69
N ALA A 382 0.69 -28.92 2.30
CA ALA A 382 1.88 -29.44 1.63
C ALA A 382 1.53 -30.40 0.48
N ASN A 383 0.45 -31.18 0.62
CA ASN A 383 -0.02 -32.06 -0.45
C ASN A 383 -0.68 -31.28 -1.59
N LEU A 384 -1.51 -30.27 -1.30
CA LEU A 384 -2.12 -29.42 -2.32
C LEU A 384 -1.06 -28.73 -3.20
N ASN A 385 0.02 -28.22 -2.61
CA ASN A 385 1.12 -27.60 -3.38
C ASN A 385 1.84 -28.58 -4.32
N LYS A 386 1.91 -29.87 -3.97
CA LYS A 386 2.54 -30.88 -4.83
C LYS A 386 1.67 -31.25 -6.03
N GLU A 387 0.36 -30.99 -5.96
CA GLU A 387 -0.59 -31.21 -7.06
C GLU A 387 -0.62 -30.03 -8.04
N GLU A 388 -0.19 -28.84 -7.62
CA GLU A 388 -0.09 -27.62 -8.45
C GLU A 388 1.25 -27.48 -9.21
N GLN A 389 2.27 -28.28 -8.87
CA GLN A 389 3.58 -28.35 -9.55
C GLN A 389 3.61 -29.49 -10.58
#